data_AF-A0A9E3AEZ0-F1
#
_entry.id   AF-A0A9E3AEZ0-F1
#
_cell.length_a   1.000
_cell.length_b   1.000
_cell.length_c   1.000
_cell.angle_alpha   90.00
_cell.angle_beta   90.00
_cell.angle_gamma   90.00
#
_symmetry.space_group_name_H-M   'P 1'
#
loop_
_entity.id
_entity.type
_entity.pdbx_description
1 polymer ?
#
loop_
_entity_poly.entity_id
_entity_poly.type
_entity_poly.pdbx_seq_one_letter_code
_entity_poly.pdbx_strand_id
1 'polypeptide(L)'
;AAEGSNEPIEAWDYRYYAEKVRKAKYDLGDDEVKPYLQLHKLREGMFWAAGELFGLTFTQVFDVPVYHPDVEVFEVTRDGARVGLWYFDLYARPGKHSGAWMSEYRTQQKLGGVSAIVSNNSNFIPAAPGEPVLISWDDAITLFHEFGHGLHGLNSNATYPSLAGTSVVRDFVELPSQLNERWLATHELLSRFAVHYRTGEPMPDALVRKILDARNFRQGFNTVEYLACAILDLEAHLSADEALDARAFERDALARLGMPREILMRHRLPHFGHVFSGEGYAAGYFNYIWADVLTADAAEAFEQAPNGFYDKPLAKRLLDDVLSVGNTIDAAEAFRSFRGRDPEIGALMRSRGFAEAAE
;
A
#
# COMPACT_ATOMS: atom_id res chain seq x y z
N ALA A 1 4.85 9.35 33.51
CA ALA A 1 4.12 9.15 34.78
C ALA A 1 4.07 7.68 35.24
N ALA A 2 3.43 6.76 34.50
CA ALA A 2 3.25 5.36 34.97
C ALA A 2 4.56 4.58 35.17
N GLU A 3 5.65 4.96 34.48
CA GLU A 3 6.97 4.32 34.59
C GLU A 3 7.94 5.06 35.52
N GLY A 4 7.44 6.00 36.32
CA GLY A 4 8.26 6.76 37.27
C GLY A 4 9.10 7.90 36.68
N SER A 5 9.09 8.10 35.36
CA SER A 5 9.65 9.30 34.70
C SER A 5 8.53 10.28 34.29
N ASN A 6 8.77 11.57 34.52
CA ASN A 6 7.96 12.70 34.03
C ASN A 6 8.78 13.61 33.12
N GLU A 7 9.90 13.11 32.58
CA GLU A 7 10.69 13.84 31.61
C GLU A 7 9.86 14.09 30.34
N PRO A 8 10.07 15.24 29.65
CA PRO A 8 9.46 15.47 28.35
C PRO A 8 9.80 14.34 27.38
N ILE A 9 8.83 13.91 26.58
CA ILE A 9 9.07 12.95 25.50
C ILE A 9 9.95 13.64 24.46
N GLU A 10 10.98 12.96 23.99
CA GLU A 10 11.78 13.38 22.83
C GLU A 10 11.36 12.60 21.58
N ALA A 11 11.79 13.05 20.40
CA ALA A 11 11.41 12.39 19.14
C ALA A 11 11.82 10.90 19.08
N TRP A 12 12.94 10.52 19.70
CA TRP A 12 13.39 9.13 19.77
C TRP A 12 12.59 8.27 20.76
N ASP A 13 11.89 8.90 21.70
CA ASP A 13 11.07 8.22 22.71
C ASP A 13 9.66 7.91 22.21
N TYR A 14 9.14 8.72 21.26
CA TYR A 14 7.75 8.66 20.83
C TYR A 14 7.32 7.24 20.44
N ARG A 15 8.05 6.57 19.54
CA ARG A 15 7.67 5.24 19.03
C ARG A 15 7.65 4.21 20.16
N TYR A 16 8.61 4.27 21.08
CA TYR A 16 8.68 3.36 22.22
C TYR A 16 7.47 3.51 23.15
N TYR A 17 7.12 4.74 23.53
CA TYR A 17 5.96 4.98 24.39
C TYR A 17 4.62 4.81 23.66
N ALA A 18 4.56 5.08 22.36
CA ALA A 18 3.37 4.86 21.55
C ALA A 18 2.99 3.38 21.52
N GLU A 19 3.94 2.46 21.42
CA GLU A 19 3.65 1.02 21.50
C GLU A 19 3.11 0.60 22.87
N LYS A 20 3.63 1.19 23.95
CA LYS A 20 3.08 0.96 25.30
C LYS A 20 1.65 1.46 25.43
N VAL A 21 1.35 2.63 24.88
CA VAL A 21 -0.02 3.17 24.84
C VAL A 21 -0.92 2.30 23.96
N ARG A 22 -0.43 1.80 22.81
CA ARG A 22 -1.19 0.88 21.95
C ARG A 22 -1.59 -0.36 22.72
N LYS A 23 -0.62 -1.00 23.38
CA LYS A 23 -0.86 -2.18 24.21
C LYS A 23 -1.81 -1.88 25.37
N ALA A 24 -1.62 -0.77 26.09
CA ALA A 24 -2.48 -0.43 27.23
C ALA A 24 -3.92 -0.07 26.83
N LYS A 25 -4.12 0.56 25.67
CA LYS A 25 -5.44 1.06 25.23
C LYS A 25 -6.22 0.03 24.40
N TYR A 26 -5.55 -0.75 23.58
CA TYR A 26 -6.17 -1.70 22.63
C TYR A 26 -5.92 -3.17 22.99
N ASP A 27 -5.09 -3.44 24.01
CA ASP A 27 -4.69 -4.81 24.40
C ASP A 27 -4.17 -5.62 23.19
N LEU A 28 -3.42 -4.96 22.31
CA LEU A 28 -2.91 -5.51 21.05
C LEU A 28 -1.38 -5.52 21.07
N GLY A 29 -0.78 -6.73 21.10
CA GLY A 29 0.65 -6.93 20.88
C GLY A 29 0.95 -7.51 19.50
N ASP A 30 2.05 -7.07 18.87
CA ASP A 30 2.48 -7.64 17.58
C ASP A 30 2.79 -9.14 17.66
N ASP A 31 3.28 -9.59 18.81
CA ASP A 31 3.56 -11.01 19.08
C ASP A 31 2.29 -11.87 19.07
N GLU A 32 1.11 -11.29 19.29
CA GLU A 32 -0.18 -11.99 19.20
C GLU A 32 -0.68 -12.12 17.76
N VAL A 33 -0.38 -11.12 16.90
CA VAL A 33 -0.85 -11.06 15.51
C VAL A 33 0.07 -11.83 14.56
N LYS A 34 1.39 -11.64 14.72
CA LYS A 34 2.42 -12.19 13.83
C LYS A 34 2.33 -13.71 13.59
N PRO A 35 1.97 -14.56 14.58
CA PRO A 35 1.78 -15.99 14.37
C PRO A 35 0.72 -16.38 13.32
N TYR A 36 -0.20 -15.47 12.99
CA TYR A 36 -1.26 -15.69 12.00
C TYR A 36 -0.89 -15.18 10.60
N LEU A 37 0.15 -14.36 10.48
CA LEU A 37 0.52 -13.68 9.24
C LEU A 37 1.65 -14.44 8.52
N GLN A 38 1.32 -15.64 8.07
CA GLN A 38 2.22 -16.45 7.25
C GLN A 38 2.25 -15.90 5.83
N LEU A 39 3.42 -15.49 5.36
CA LEU A 39 3.60 -14.81 4.08
C LEU A 39 2.99 -15.59 2.89
N HIS A 40 3.22 -16.91 2.81
CA HIS A 40 2.70 -17.71 1.71
C HIS A 40 1.18 -17.92 1.79
N LYS A 41 0.59 -17.90 3.00
CA LYS A 41 -0.86 -17.93 3.18
C LYS A 41 -1.51 -16.62 2.80
N LEU A 42 -0.87 -15.50 3.12
CA LEU A 42 -1.32 -14.18 2.66
C LEU A 42 -1.25 -14.09 1.13
N ARG A 43 -0.21 -14.64 0.48
CA ARG A 43 -0.17 -14.77 -0.98
C ARG A 43 -1.34 -15.59 -1.54
N GLU A 44 -1.66 -16.73 -0.94
CA GLU A 44 -2.86 -17.50 -1.31
C GLU A 44 -4.14 -16.65 -1.16
N GLY A 45 -4.22 -15.82 -0.11
CA GLY A 45 -5.31 -14.87 0.09
C GLY A 45 -5.39 -13.78 -0.97
N MET A 46 -4.26 -13.22 -1.38
CA MET A 46 -4.17 -12.28 -2.50
C MET A 46 -4.69 -12.89 -3.80
N PHE A 47 -4.29 -14.13 -4.10
CA PHE A 47 -4.77 -14.84 -5.30
C PHE A 47 -6.25 -15.13 -5.24
N TRP A 48 -6.75 -15.57 -4.08
CA TRP A 48 -8.17 -15.83 -3.90
C TRP A 48 -9.00 -14.55 -4.07
N ALA A 49 -8.60 -13.44 -3.44
CA ALA A 49 -9.29 -12.16 -3.58
C ALA A 49 -9.29 -11.68 -5.05
N ALA A 50 -8.15 -11.76 -5.74
CA ALA A 50 -8.06 -11.40 -7.16
C ALA A 50 -8.92 -12.31 -8.06
N GLY A 51 -9.07 -13.59 -7.70
CA GLY A 51 -9.98 -14.53 -8.36
C GLY A 51 -11.44 -14.15 -8.16
N GLU A 52 -11.83 -13.81 -6.94
CA GLU A 52 -13.20 -13.36 -6.65
C GLU A 52 -13.54 -12.06 -7.38
N LEU A 53 -12.65 -11.07 -7.34
CA LEU A 53 -12.95 -9.73 -7.84
C LEU A 53 -12.84 -9.66 -9.37
N PHE A 54 -11.84 -10.32 -9.94
CA PHE A 54 -11.40 -10.09 -11.31
C PHE A 54 -11.27 -11.38 -12.14
N GLY A 55 -11.68 -12.53 -11.61
CA GLY A 55 -11.62 -13.81 -12.31
C GLY A 55 -10.20 -14.28 -12.64
N LEU A 56 -9.20 -13.81 -11.88
CA LEU A 56 -7.80 -14.19 -12.09
C LEU A 56 -7.48 -15.54 -11.41
N THR A 57 -6.69 -16.36 -12.08
CA THR A 57 -6.13 -17.60 -11.53
C THR A 57 -4.61 -17.57 -11.67
N PHE A 58 -3.90 -18.02 -10.64
CA PHE A 58 -2.44 -17.99 -10.56
C PHE A 58 -1.90 -19.42 -10.45
N THR A 59 -1.08 -19.82 -11.41
CA THR A 59 -0.44 -21.15 -11.44
C THR A 59 1.07 -20.97 -11.40
N GLN A 60 1.74 -21.56 -10.42
CA GLN A 60 3.19 -21.47 -10.33
C GLN A 60 3.85 -22.19 -11.53
N VAL A 61 4.84 -21.55 -12.13
CA VAL A 61 5.58 -22.07 -13.28
C VAL A 61 7.08 -22.06 -12.97
N PHE A 62 7.81 -22.99 -13.58
CA PHE A 62 9.24 -23.23 -13.31
C PHE A 62 10.09 -23.26 -14.59
N ASP A 63 9.46 -23.24 -15.76
CA ASP A 63 10.08 -23.28 -17.08
C ASP A 63 10.36 -21.87 -17.64
N VAL A 64 10.46 -20.88 -16.76
CA VAL A 64 10.74 -19.48 -17.09
C VAL A 64 12.04 -19.01 -16.43
N PRO A 65 12.86 -18.17 -17.10
CA PRO A 65 14.09 -17.67 -16.50
C PRO A 65 13.81 -16.77 -15.29
N VAL A 66 14.59 -16.95 -14.23
CA VAL A 66 14.62 -16.08 -13.05
C VAL A 66 15.99 -15.45 -12.88
N TYR A 67 16.05 -14.21 -12.41
CA TYR A 67 17.30 -13.50 -12.13
C TYR A 67 17.88 -13.82 -10.75
N HIS A 68 17.10 -14.48 -9.88
CA HIS A 68 17.53 -14.95 -8.56
C HIS A 68 16.75 -16.23 -8.20
N PRO A 69 17.39 -17.23 -7.55
CA PRO A 69 16.74 -18.52 -7.24
C PRO A 69 15.53 -18.42 -6.30
N ASP A 70 15.47 -17.37 -5.47
CA ASP A 70 14.34 -17.17 -4.54
C ASP A 70 13.09 -16.56 -5.20
N VAL A 71 13.16 -16.23 -6.50
CA VAL A 71 12.03 -15.62 -7.22
C VAL A 71 11.03 -16.70 -7.60
N GLU A 72 9.79 -16.56 -7.11
CA GLU A 72 8.68 -17.41 -7.53
C GLU A 72 7.95 -16.76 -8.71
N VAL A 73 7.55 -17.55 -9.71
CA VAL A 73 6.86 -17.03 -10.89
C VAL A 73 5.54 -17.75 -11.09
N PHE A 74 4.49 -16.97 -11.42
CA PHE A 74 3.14 -17.46 -11.62
C PHE A 74 2.64 -17.05 -13.01
N GLU A 75 2.13 -18.02 -13.77
CA GLU A 75 1.27 -17.73 -14.91
C GLU A 75 -0.09 -17.28 -14.40
N VAL A 76 -0.56 -16.16 -14.94
CA VAL A 76 -1.84 -15.57 -14.59
C VAL A 76 -2.80 -15.73 -15.76
N THR A 77 -3.99 -16.27 -15.50
CA THR A 77 -5.03 -16.48 -16.51
C THR A 77 -6.37 -15.90 -16.07
N ARG A 78 -7.23 -15.55 -17.03
CA ARG A 78 -8.64 -15.22 -16.86
C ARG A 78 -9.45 -16.01 -17.88
N ASP A 79 -10.47 -16.72 -17.44
CA ASP A 79 -11.35 -17.54 -18.31
C ASP A 79 -10.56 -18.49 -19.24
N GLY A 80 -9.45 -19.05 -18.73
CA GLY A 80 -8.55 -19.93 -19.48
C GLY A 80 -7.59 -19.24 -20.46
N ALA A 81 -7.70 -17.91 -20.64
CA ALA A 81 -6.78 -17.12 -21.44
C ALA A 81 -5.65 -16.53 -20.57
N ARG A 82 -4.41 -16.57 -21.06
CA ARG A 82 -3.26 -15.98 -20.36
C ARG A 82 -3.33 -14.45 -20.37
N VAL A 83 -3.26 -13.85 -19.18
CA VAL A 83 -3.20 -12.38 -19.01
C VAL A 83 -1.78 -11.89 -18.75
N GLY A 84 -0.89 -12.72 -18.19
CA GLY A 84 0.49 -12.33 -17.93
C GLY A 84 1.33 -13.32 -17.13
N LEU A 85 2.49 -12.83 -16.67
CA LEU A 85 3.31 -13.47 -15.64
C LEU A 85 3.45 -12.53 -14.44
N TRP A 86 3.44 -13.11 -13.24
CA TRP A 86 3.69 -12.42 -11.99
C TRP A 86 4.93 -12.99 -11.31
N TYR A 87 5.95 -12.17 -11.15
CA TYR A 87 7.21 -12.48 -10.47
C TYR A 87 7.12 -11.99 -9.04
N PHE A 88 7.54 -12.82 -8.09
CA PHE A 88 7.40 -12.57 -6.67
C PHE A 88 8.75 -12.71 -5.98
N ASP A 89 9.38 -11.58 -5.67
CA ASP A 89 10.73 -11.49 -5.10
C ASP A 89 10.70 -10.80 -3.72
N LEU A 90 10.71 -11.59 -2.66
CA LEU A 90 10.32 -11.09 -1.34
C LEU A 90 11.46 -10.84 -0.35
N TYR A 91 12.61 -11.46 -0.55
CA TYR A 91 13.62 -11.54 0.50
C TYR A 91 14.69 -10.46 0.36
N ALA A 92 15.06 -9.89 1.50
CA ALA A 92 16.19 -8.98 1.62
C ALA A 92 17.51 -9.73 1.33
N ARG A 93 18.39 -9.12 0.55
CA ARG A 93 19.72 -9.66 0.24
C ARG A 93 20.68 -8.57 -0.22
N PRO A 94 22.01 -8.78 -0.08
CA PRO A 94 23.00 -7.85 -0.62
C PRO A 94 22.78 -7.57 -2.12
N GLY A 95 22.82 -6.30 -2.50
CA GLY A 95 22.62 -5.87 -3.88
C GLY A 95 21.16 -5.64 -4.30
N LYS A 96 20.17 -5.98 -3.45
CA LYS A 96 18.77 -5.60 -3.65
C LYS A 96 18.49 -4.23 -3.01
N HIS A 97 17.75 -3.37 -3.71
CA HIS A 97 17.29 -2.10 -3.15
C HIS A 97 16.40 -2.33 -1.92
N SER A 98 16.45 -1.43 -0.94
CA SER A 98 15.58 -1.44 0.23
C SER A 98 14.17 -0.95 -0.12
N GLY A 99 13.18 -1.35 0.67
CA GLY A 99 11.77 -0.96 0.50
C GLY A 99 10.94 -2.06 -0.15
N ALA A 100 9.81 -1.66 -0.73
CA ALA A 100 8.98 -2.52 -1.56
C ALA A 100 8.60 -1.75 -2.83
N TRP A 101 8.42 -2.46 -3.93
CA TRP A 101 8.03 -1.84 -5.20
C TRP A 101 7.46 -2.87 -6.19
N MET A 102 6.72 -2.35 -7.16
CA MET A 102 6.27 -3.08 -8.33
C MET A 102 7.07 -2.65 -9.57
N SER A 103 7.25 -3.57 -10.53
CA SER A 103 7.87 -3.26 -11.82
C SER A 103 7.17 -4.00 -12.95
N GLU A 104 7.14 -3.39 -14.13
CA GLU A 104 6.75 -4.04 -15.38
C GLU A 104 8.01 -4.39 -16.18
N TYR A 105 8.32 -5.68 -16.34
CA TYR A 105 9.36 -6.13 -17.28
C TYR A 105 8.85 -6.12 -18.72
N ARG A 106 7.54 -6.29 -18.88
CA ARG A 106 6.86 -6.13 -20.16
C ARG A 106 5.47 -5.55 -19.92
N THR A 107 5.24 -4.36 -20.44
CA THR A 107 3.95 -3.69 -20.37
C THR A 107 2.95 -4.36 -21.32
N GLN A 108 1.69 -4.47 -20.90
CA GLN A 108 0.59 -4.97 -21.72
C GLN A 108 0.35 -4.06 -22.93
N GLN A 109 0.03 -4.64 -24.09
CA GLN A 109 -0.47 -3.87 -25.24
C GLN A 109 -1.29 -4.75 -26.19
N LYS A 110 -2.39 -4.20 -26.74
CA LYS A 110 -3.16 -4.90 -27.79
C LYS A 110 -2.39 -4.99 -29.11
N LEU A 111 -1.46 -4.08 -29.35
CA LEU A 111 -0.56 -4.15 -30.50
C LEU A 111 0.29 -5.42 -30.41
N GLY A 112 -0.01 -6.40 -31.27
CA GLY A 112 0.66 -7.70 -31.27
C GLY A 112 0.23 -8.65 -30.16
N GLY A 113 -0.85 -8.35 -29.43
CA GLY A 113 -1.42 -9.24 -28.41
C GLY A 113 -0.45 -9.55 -27.26
N VAL A 114 0.27 -8.54 -26.77
CA VAL A 114 1.32 -8.70 -25.76
C VAL A 114 0.70 -8.67 -24.36
N SER A 115 0.95 -9.74 -23.60
CA SER A 115 0.58 -9.86 -22.19
C SER A 115 1.61 -9.24 -21.25
N ALA A 116 1.16 -8.80 -20.07
CA ALA A 116 2.01 -8.18 -19.06
C ALA A 116 3.02 -9.18 -18.46
N ILE A 117 4.18 -8.68 -18.06
CA ILE A 117 5.10 -9.34 -17.14
C ILE A 117 5.40 -8.35 -16.03
N VAL A 118 4.90 -8.65 -14.83
CA VAL A 118 4.98 -7.77 -13.66
C VAL A 118 5.77 -8.45 -12.55
N SER A 119 6.39 -7.66 -11.67
CA SER A 119 7.13 -8.15 -10.50
C SER A 119 6.77 -7.35 -9.27
N ASN A 120 6.47 -8.03 -8.16
CA ASN A 120 6.43 -7.41 -6.84
C ASN A 120 7.68 -7.77 -6.04
N ASN A 121 8.25 -6.75 -5.41
CA ASN A 121 9.51 -6.84 -4.70
C ASN A 121 9.33 -6.37 -3.26
N SER A 122 9.90 -7.09 -2.31
CA SER A 122 9.94 -6.71 -0.89
C SER A 122 11.27 -7.09 -0.25
N ASN A 123 11.46 -6.75 1.02
CA ASN A 123 12.70 -6.99 1.77
C ASN A 123 12.43 -7.72 3.11
N PHE A 124 11.63 -8.77 3.07
CA PHE A 124 11.37 -9.59 4.24
C PHE A 124 12.58 -10.44 4.62
N ILE A 125 12.69 -10.73 5.91
CA ILE A 125 13.76 -11.58 6.43
C ILE A 125 13.34 -13.04 6.23
N PRO A 126 14.14 -13.86 5.54
CA PRO A 126 13.84 -15.28 5.38
C PRO A 126 13.80 -15.97 6.75
N ALA A 127 12.90 -16.94 6.90
CA ALA A 127 12.83 -17.77 8.08
C ALA A 127 13.98 -18.80 8.10
N ALA A 128 14.18 -19.46 9.24
CA ALA A 128 15.05 -20.63 9.29
C ALA A 128 14.53 -21.73 8.34
N PRO A 129 15.40 -22.59 7.78
CA PRO A 129 14.95 -23.68 6.91
C PRO A 129 13.86 -24.53 7.55
N GLY A 130 12.72 -24.68 6.86
CA GLY A 130 11.57 -25.45 7.32
C GLY A 130 10.56 -24.69 8.19
N GLU A 131 10.86 -23.44 8.57
CA GLU A 131 9.94 -22.57 9.30
C GLU A 131 9.17 -21.63 8.35
N PRO A 132 7.92 -21.27 8.67
CA PRO A 132 7.18 -20.30 7.88
C PRO A 132 7.74 -18.89 8.06
N VAL A 133 7.70 -18.10 6.99
CA VAL A 133 8.00 -16.67 7.05
C VAL A 133 6.81 -15.94 7.65
N LEU A 134 6.98 -15.46 8.88
CA LEU A 134 5.99 -14.67 9.60
C LEU A 134 6.30 -13.19 9.48
N ILE A 135 5.36 -12.41 8.98
CA ILE A 135 5.51 -10.97 8.74
C ILE A 135 4.67 -10.14 9.72
N SER A 136 5.03 -8.87 9.88
CA SER A 136 4.22 -7.94 10.67
C SER A 136 2.92 -7.58 9.94
N TRP A 137 1.99 -6.92 10.64
CA TRP A 137 0.79 -6.39 9.99
C TRP A 137 1.13 -5.32 8.94
N ASP A 138 2.10 -4.45 9.24
CA ASP A 138 2.56 -3.41 8.29
C ASP A 138 3.24 -4.02 7.05
N ASP A 139 4.01 -5.09 7.23
CA ASP A 139 4.58 -5.87 6.12
C ASP A 139 3.47 -6.53 5.27
N ALA A 140 2.40 -7.01 5.91
CA ALA A 140 1.25 -7.56 5.20
C ALA A 140 0.50 -6.47 4.42
N ILE A 141 0.32 -5.27 4.98
CA ILE A 141 -0.22 -4.11 4.23
C ILE A 141 0.66 -3.83 3.01
N THR A 142 1.98 -3.76 3.21
CA THR A 142 2.95 -3.52 2.12
C THR A 142 2.84 -4.58 1.03
N LEU A 143 2.68 -5.85 1.41
CA LEU A 143 2.51 -6.94 0.45
C LEU A 143 1.25 -6.74 -0.43
N PHE A 144 0.12 -6.35 0.18
CA PHE A 144 -1.12 -6.07 -0.55
C PHE A 144 -1.03 -4.79 -1.38
N HIS A 145 -0.36 -3.76 -0.89
CA HIS A 145 -0.09 -2.52 -1.62
C HIS A 145 0.59 -2.83 -2.96
N GLU A 146 1.72 -3.52 -2.90
CA GLU A 146 2.48 -3.87 -4.09
C GLU A 146 1.67 -4.75 -5.04
N PHE A 147 0.93 -5.72 -4.51
CA PHE A 147 0.06 -6.56 -5.33
C PHE A 147 -1.04 -5.76 -6.04
N GLY A 148 -1.52 -4.65 -5.46
CA GLY A 148 -2.46 -3.75 -6.13
C GLY A 148 -1.86 -3.09 -7.38
N HIS A 149 -0.59 -2.67 -7.36
CA HIS A 149 0.11 -2.28 -8.59
C HIS A 149 0.28 -3.45 -9.56
N GLY A 150 0.58 -4.65 -9.04
CA GLY A 150 0.64 -5.89 -9.83
C GLY A 150 -0.68 -6.15 -10.57
N LEU A 151 -1.80 -5.98 -9.88
CA LEU A 151 -3.15 -6.09 -10.44
C LEU A 151 -3.43 -4.99 -11.46
N HIS A 152 -2.98 -3.76 -11.24
CA HIS A 152 -3.13 -2.68 -12.22
C HIS A 152 -2.43 -3.04 -13.56
N GLY A 153 -1.20 -3.57 -13.49
CA GLY A 153 -0.49 -4.05 -14.69
C GLY A 153 -1.15 -5.28 -15.33
N LEU A 154 -1.54 -6.28 -14.54
CA LEU A 154 -2.14 -7.54 -15.04
C LEU A 154 -3.53 -7.35 -15.66
N ASN A 155 -4.29 -6.36 -15.20
CA ASN A 155 -5.62 -6.07 -15.69
C ASN A 155 -5.65 -5.10 -16.87
N SER A 156 -4.52 -4.50 -17.22
CA SER A 156 -4.46 -3.50 -18.28
C SER A 156 -4.96 -4.04 -19.62
N ASN A 157 -5.66 -3.19 -20.35
CA ASN A 157 -6.27 -3.50 -21.64
C ASN A 157 -6.12 -2.32 -22.61
N ALA A 158 -4.95 -1.69 -22.63
CA ALA A 158 -4.65 -0.56 -23.50
C ALA A 158 -4.08 -1.00 -24.85
N THR A 159 -4.28 -0.15 -25.87
CA THR A 159 -3.73 -0.41 -27.21
C THR A 159 -2.24 -0.09 -27.27
N TYR A 160 -1.86 1.07 -26.74
CA TYR A 160 -0.49 1.58 -26.78
C TYR A 160 0.20 1.36 -25.43
N PRO A 161 1.45 0.86 -25.42
CA PRO A 161 2.15 0.52 -24.19
C PRO A 161 2.45 1.74 -23.33
N SER A 162 2.61 2.93 -23.94
CA SER A 162 2.83 4.19 -23.23
C SER A 162 1.64 4.66 -22.38
N LEU A 163 0.47 4.04 -22.55
CA LEU A 163 -0.76 4.36 -21.83
C LEU A 163 -1.25 3.16 -20.99
N ALA A 164 -0.47 2.08 -20.95
CA ALA A 164 -0.88 0.82 -20.35
C ALA A 164 -0.36 0.65 -18.92
N GLY A 165 -0.99 -0.25 -18.20
CA GLY A 165 -0.67 -0.63 -16.83
C GLY A 165 -0.56 0.59 -15.91
N THR A 166 0.57 0.67 -15.22
CA THR A 166 0.85 1.73 -14.24
C THR A 166 1.31 3.06 -14.85
N SER A 167 1.24 3.24 -16.18
CA SER A 167 1.66 4.45 -16.90
C SER A 167 0.66 5.62 -16.77
N VAL A 168 0.17 5.89 -15.56
CA VAL A 168 -0.81 6.92 -15.21
C VAL A 168 -0.15 8.10 -14.48
N VAL A 169 -0.92 9.16 -14.25
CA VAL A 169 -0.48 10.28 -13.41
C VAL A 169 -0.19 9.81 -11.98
N ARG A 170 0.83 10.41 -11.36
CA ARG A 170 1.41 9.94 -10.09
C ARG A 170 0.43 10.03 -8.91
N ASP A 171 -0.49 10.98 -8.94
CA ASP A 171 -1.56 11.17 -7.95
C ASP A 171 -2.73 10.16 -8.12
N PHE A 172 -2.71 9.36 -9.19
CA PHE A 172 -3.66 8.28 -9.43
C PHE A 172 -3.05 6.88 -9.34
N VAL A 173 -1.74 6.73 -9.58
CA VAL A 173 -1.08 5.40 -9.60
C VAL A 173 -1.21 4.65 -8.28
N GLU A 174 -1.29 5.38 -7.17
CA GLU A 174 -1.40 4.86 -5.81
C GLU A 174 -2.83 4.42 -5.45
N LEU A 175 -3.86 4.82 -6.21
CA LEU A 175 -5.24 4.43 -5.92
C LEU A 175 -5.40 2.89 -5.95
N PRO A 176 -5.00 2.16 -7.02
CA PRO A 176 -5.11 0.70 -7.03
C PRO A 176 -4.32 -0.02 -5.92
N SER A 177 -3.11 0.46 -5.60
CA SER A 177 -2.27 -0.15 -4.56
C SER A 177 -2.87 0.03 -3.17
N GLN A 178 -3.17 1.27 -2.79
CA GLN A 178 -3.72 1.59 -1.47
C GLN A 178 -5.14 1.07 -1.26
N LEU A 179 -5.95 1.04 -2.32
CA LEU A 179 -7.28 0.42 -2.25
C LEU A 179 -7.12 -1.08 -1.95
N ASN A 180 -6.20 -1.77 -2.63
CA ASN A 180 -5.98 -3.20 -2.43
C ASN A 180 -5.54 -3.57 -0.99
N GLU A 181 -4.88 -2.66 -0.27
CA GLU A 181 -4.56 -2.83 1.16
C GLU A 181 -5.79 -3.14 2.02
N ARG A 182 -6.96 -2.60 1.64
CA ARG A 182 -8.19 -2.75 2.42
C ARG A 182 -8.71 -4.18 2.46
N TRP A 183 -8.39 -5.01 1.45
CA TRP A 183 -8.79 -6.41 1.43
C TRP A 183 -8.13 -7.24 2.52
N LEU A 184 -6.92 -6.89 2.96
CA LEU A 184 -6.22 -7.59 4.04
C LEU A 184 -7.09 -7.67 5.30
N ALA A 185 -7.82 -6.60 5.62
CA ALA A 185 -8.62 -6.49 6.83
C ALA A 185 -10.05 -7.07 6.70
N THR A 186 -10.41 -7.62 5.54
CA THR A 186 -11.74 -8.21 5.34
C THR A 186 -11.89 -9.52 6.10
N HIS A 187 -13.08 -9.76 6.62
CA HIS A 187 -13.38 -10.98 7.36
C HIS A 187 -13.17 -12.23 6.48
N GLU A 188 -13.57 -12.18 5.21
CA GLU A 188 -13.44 -13.26 4.24
C GLU A 188 -11.98 -13.67 4.00
N LEU A 189 -11.06 -12.71 4.04
CA LEU A 189 -9.63 -12.97 3.85
C LEU A 189 -9.00 -13.46 5.16
N LEU A 190 -9.20 -12.72 6.25
CA LEU A 190 -8.59 -13.06 7.54
C LEU A 190 -9.03 -14.43 8.05
N SER A 191 -10.33 -14.75 7.97
CA SER A 191 -10.86 -16.04 8.44
C SER A 191 -10.32 -17.26 7.68
N ARG A 192 -9.78 -17.07 6.48
CA ARG A 192 -9.28 -18.16 5.62
C ARG A 192 -7.76 -18.24 5.57
N PHE A 193 -7.08 -17.10 5.57
CA PHE A 193 -5.65 -17.02 5.25
C PHE A 193 -4.81 -16.51 6.41
N ALA A 194 -5.39 -15.79 7.38
CA ALA A 194 -4.70 -15.42 8.61
C ALA A 194 -4.87 -16.54 9.67
N VAL A 195 -4.21 -17.67 9.43
CA VAL A 195 -4.26 -18.86 10.28
C VAL A 195 -2.97 -19.03 11.07
N HIS A 196 -3.08 -19.49 12.32
CA HIS A 196 -1.94 -19.65 13.22
C HIS A 196 -0.97 -20.71 12.69
N TYR A 197 0.31 -20.37 12.57
CA TYR A 197 1.30 -21.22 11.91
C TYR A 197 1.53 -22.60 12.55
N ARG A 198 1.23 -22.76 13.85
CA ARG A 198 1.34 -24.06 14.54
C ARG A 198 0.05 -24.87 14.59
N THR A 199 -1.10 -24.21 14.70
CA THR A 199 -2.37 -24.88 14.99
C THR A 199 -3.29 -24.94 13.77
N GLY A 200 -3.06 -24.10 12.77
CA GLY A 200 -3.94 -23.94 11.61
C GLY A 200 -5.27 -23.25 11.92
N GLU A 201 -5.48 -22.83 13.17
CA GLU A 201 -6.72 -22.15 13.57
C GLU A 201 -6.77 -20.72 13.04
N PRO A 202 -7.94 -20.22 12.61
CA PRO A 202 -8.09 -18.85 12.14
C PRO A 202 -7.83 -17.83 13.26
N MET A 203 -7.44 -16.61 12.87
CA MET A 203 -7.32 -15.48 13.78
C MET A 203 -8.64 -15.27 14.53
N PRO A 204 -8.64 -15.24 15.88
CA PRO A 204 -9.87 -15.02 16.63
C PRO A 204 -10.50 -13.66 16.32
N ASP A 205 -11.83 -13.61 16.18
CA ASP A 205 -12.58 -12.37 15.93
C ASP A 205 -12.24 -11.24 16.92
N ALA A 206 -11.98 -11.60 18.18
CA ALA A 206 -11.58 -10.64 19.20
C ALA A 206 -10.24 -9.95 18.85
N LEU A 207 -9.28 -10.70 18.30
CA LEU A 207 -8.00 -10.14 17.86
C LEU A 207 -8.17 -9.29 16.59
N VAL A 208 -9.01 -9.74 15.65
CA VAL A 208 -9.37 -8.95 14.46
C VAL A 208 -9.97 -7.59 14.86
N ARG A 209 -10.93 -7.58 15.80
CA ARG A 209 -11.52 -6.34 16.32
C ARG A 209 -10.50 -5.41 16.93
N LYS A 210 -9.56 -5.93 17.75
CA LYS A 210 -8.46 -5.12 18.31
C LYS A 210 -7.60 -4.47 17.23
N ILE A 211 -7.28 -5.19 16.16
CA ILE A 211 -6.55 -4.65 15.00
C ILE A 211 -7.34 -3.51 14.35
N LEU A 212 -8.63 -3.73 14.09
CA LEU A 212 -9.51 -2.74 13.48
C LEU A 212 -9.71 -1.50 14.37
N ASP A 213 -9.85 -1.66 15.68
CA ASP A 213 -10.02 -0.56 16.63
C ASP A 213 -8.72 0.27 16.77
N ALA A 214 -7.57 -0.37 16.60
CA ALA A 214 -6.27 0.27 16.63
C ALA A 214 -5.89 0.96 15.29
N ARG A 215 -6.67 0.82 14.21
CA ARG A 215 -6.30 1.31 12.87
C ARG A 215 -6.05 2.82 12.79
N ASN A 216 -6.73 3.60 13.64
CA ASN A 216 -6.58 5.05 13.72
C ASN A 216 -5.56 5.48 14.78
N PHE A 217 -4.94 4.53 15.49
CA PHE A 217 -3.91 4.83 16.45
C PHE A 217 -2.73 5.52 15.75
N ARG A 218 -2.24 6.61 16.35
CA ARG A 218 -1.15 7.46 15.81
C ARG A 218 -1.43 8.19 14.50
N GLN A 219 -2.68 8.22 13.98
CA GLN A 219 -2.96 8.96 12.74
C GLN A 219 -2.58 10.44 12.81
N GLY A 220 -2.67 11.09 13.98
CA GLY A 220 -2.12 12.43 14.18
C GLY A 220 -0.62 12.51 13.92
N PHE A 221 0.18 11.60 14.49
CA PHE A 221 1.63 11.54 14.26
C PHE A 221 1.96 11.22 12.81
N ASN A 222 1.36 10.15 12.27
CA ASN A 222 1.62 9.68 10.92
C ASN A 222 1.26 10.72 9.86
N THR A 223 0.16 11.47 10.09
CA THR A 223 -0.27 12.56 9.20
C THR A 223 0.68 13.74 9.28
N VAL A 224 1.13 14.13 10.48
CA VAL A 224 2.03 15.28 10.67
C VAL A 224 3.43 15.02 10.09
N GLU A 225 4.05 13.87 10.37
CA GLU A 225 5.39 13.56 9.80
C GLU A 225 5.39 13.49 8.26
N TYR A 226 4.25 13.08 7.68
CA TYR A 226 4.04 12.99 6.24
C TYR A 226 3.79 14.37 5.62
N LEU A 227 2.86 15.16 6.18
CA LEU A 227 2.52 16.49 5.65
C LEU A 227 3.72 17.43 5.72
N ALA A 228 4.55 17.33 6.76
CA ALA A 228 5.80 18.06 6.83
C ALA A 228 6.72 17.75 5.63
N CYS A 229 6.82 16.48 5.21
CA CYS A 229 7.57 16.11 4.01
C CYS A 229 6.95 16.66 2.73
N ALA A 230 5.63 16.54 2.57
CA ALA A 230 4.93 17.01 1.36
C ALA A 230 5.00 18.54 1.21
N ILE A 231 4.88 19.28 2.31
CA ILE A 231 4.99 20.74 2.30
C ILE A 231 6.42 21.16 1.99
N LEU A 232 7.42 20.59 2.66
CA LEU A 232 8.81 20.99 2.44
C LEU A 232 9.34 20.58 1.05
N ASP A 233 8.83 19.48 0.47
CA ASP A 233 9.06 19.13 -0.93
C ASP A 233 8.56 20.27 -1.85
N LEU A 234 7.30 20.67 -1.74
CA LEU A 234 6.74 21.75 -2.56
C LEU A 234 7.46 23.09 -2.34
N GLU A 235 7.72 23.48 -1.09
CA GLU A 235 8.42 24.73 -0.80
C GLU A 235 9.85 24.73 -1.38
N ALA A 236 10.56 23.59 -1.34
CA ALA A 236 11.89 23.49 -1.92
C ALA A 236 11.86 23.63 -3.46
N HIS A 237 10.88 23.04 -4.13
CA HIS A 237 10.75 23.11 -5.59
C HIS A 237 10.15 24.42 -6.11
N LEU A 238 9.45 25.17 -5.24
CA LEU A 238 9.00 26.53 -5.54
C LEU A 238 10.07 27.59 -5.23
N SER A 239 11.16 27.21 -4.54
CA SER A 239 12.27 28.10 -4.27
C SER A 239 12.98 28.48 -5.57
N ALA A 240 13.22 29.77 -5.77
CA ALA A 240 14.05 30.28 -6.86
C ALA A 240 15.56 30.29 -6.50
N ASP A 241 15.93 29.76 -5.33
CA ASP A 241 17.31 29.77 -4.83
C ASP A 241 18.08 28.52 -5.30
N GLU A 242 19.04 28.72 -6.20
CA GLU A 242 19.94 27.68 -6.70
C GLU A 242 20.97 27.20 -5.64
N ALA A 243 21.11 27.91 -4.51
CA ALA A 243 22.10 27.63 -3.46
C ALA A 243 21.46 27.41 -2.08
N LEU A 244 20.29 26.76 -2.05
CA LEU A 244 19.54 26.46 -0.83
C LEU A 244 20.38 25.68 0.22
N ASP A 245 20.62 26.28 1.39
CA ASP A 245 21.11 25.55 2.56
C ASP A 245 19.98 24.65 3.09
N ALA A 246 20.02 23.37 2.72
CA ALA A 246 19.01 22.40 3.10
C ALA A 246 18.75 22.32 4.62
N ARG A 247 19.77 22.50 5.47
CA ARG A 247 19.58 22.44 6.93
C ARG A 247 18.89 23.68 7.47
N ALA A 248 19.31 24.86 7.01
CA ALA A 248 18.70 26.11 7.41
C ALA A 248 17.25 26.18 6.92
N PHE A 249 17.02 25.84 5.65
CA PHE A 249 15.69 25.80 5.04
C PHE A 249 14.75 24.84 5.79
N GLU A 250 15.17 23.60 6.05
CA GLU A 250 14.36 22.62 6.77
C GLU A 250 14.00 23.12 8.18
N ARG A 251 14.98 23.63 8.94
CA ARG A 251 14.76 24.17 10.28
C ARG A 251 13.74 25.31 10.27
N ASP A 252 13.92 26.28 9.37
CA ASP A 252 13.10 27.49 9.33
C ASP A 252 11.68 27.19 8.84
N ALA A 253 11.53 26.28 7.87
CA ALA A 253 10.22 25.81 7.40
C ALA A 253 9.47 25.04 8.50
N LEU A 254 10.12 24.09 9.20
CA LEU A 254 9.50 23.33 10.29
C LEU A 254 9.11 24.24 11.47
N ALA A 255 9.93 25.25 11.79
CA ALA A 255 9.60 26.25 12.80
C ALA A 255 8.36 27.07 12.40
N ARG A 256 8.28 27.50 11.13
CA ARG A 256 7.11 28.22 10.59
C ARG A 256 5.83 27.39 10.64
N LEU A 257 5.91 26.08 10.37
CA LEU A 257 4.78 25.16 10.45
C LEU A 257 4.33 24.86 11.89
N GLY A 258 5.10 25.28 12.90
CA GLY A 258 4.81 24.95 14.30
C GLY A 258 4.95 23.45 14.58
N MET A 259 5.90 22.80 13.92
CA MET A 259 6.10 21.35 14.03
C MET A 259 6.32 20.95 15.51
N PRO A 260 5.56 19.97 16.04
CA PRO A 260 5.81 19.46 17.39
C PRO A 260 7.22 18.88 17.50
N ARG A 261 7.92 19.18 18.59
CA ARG A 261 9.30 18.77 18.81
C ARG A 261 9.48 17.25 18.84
N GLU A 262 8.45 16.55 19.27
CA GLU A 262 8.36 15.10 19.40
C GLU A 262 8.17 14.38 18.06
N ILE A 263 7.89 15.13 16.98
CA ILE A 263 7.62 14.58 15.65
C ILE A 263 8.65 15.13 14.66
N LEU A 264 9.39 14.21 14.04
CA LEU A 264 10.31 14.56 12.95
C LEU A 264 9.63 14.33 11.61
N MET A 265 10.16 14.95 10.56
CA MET A 265 9.82 14.58 9.19
C MET A 265 10.10 13.09 8.97
N ARG A 266 9.21 12.41 8.23
CA ARG A 266 9.42 11.02 7.81
C ARG A 266 10.73 10.84 7.03
N HIS A 267 11.08 11.82 6.21
CA HIS A 267 12.35 11.90 5.49
C HIS A 267 12.92 13.33 5.61
N ARG A 268 14.12 13.50 6.17
CA ARG A 268 14.82 14.78 6.17
C ARG A 268 15.42 15.02 4.78
N LEU A 269 15.58 16.27 4.38
CA LEU A 269 15.96 16.61 3.00
C LEU A 269 17.22 15.88 2.49
N PRO A 270 18.33 15.76 3.25
CA PRO A 270 19.56 15.14 2.74
C PRO A 270 19.44 13.64 2.39
N HIS A 271 18.40 12.95 2.88
CA HIS A 271 18.17 11.53 2.63
C HIS A 271 16.77 11.26 2.06
N PHE A 272 16.11 12.30 1.54
CA PHE A 272 14.77 12.20 0.98
C PHE A 272 14.82 11.66 -0.45
N GLY A 273 15.12 10.35 -0.57
CA GLY A 273 15.31 9.67 -1.84
C GLY A 273 14.15 9.86 -2.83
N HIS A 274 12.90 9.73 -2.38
CA HIS A 274 11.71 9.91 -3.23
C HIS A 274 11.77 11.18 -4.08
N VAL A 275 12.22 12.28 -3.49
CA VAL A 275 12.19 13.62 -4.06
C VAL A 275 13.51 13.97 -4.75
N PHE A 276 14.66 13.52 -4.21
CA PHE A 276 15.98 13.96 -4.67
C PHE A 276 16.83 12.88 -5.37
N SER A 277 16.37 11.63 -5.49
CA SER A 277 17.08 10.58 -6.25
C SER A 277 16.60 10.43 -7.70
N GLY A 278 15.68 11.28 -8.15
CA GLY A 278 15.15 11.31 -9.52
C GLY A 278 13.91 12.20 -9.61
N GLU A 279 13.34 12.33 -10.81
CA GLU A 279 12.18 13.20 -11.06
C GLU A 279 10.84 12.59 -10.61
N GLY A 280 10.83 11.35 -10.11
CA GLY A 280 9.62 10.55 -9.91
C GLY A 280 8.59 11.15 -8.93
N TYR A 281 9.06 11.80 -7.85
CA TYR A 281 8.22 12.49 -6.85
C TYR A 281 8.76 13.89 -6.50
N ALA A 282 9.67 14.46 -7.30
CA ALA A 282 10.09 15.85 -7.13
C ALA A 282 8.89 16.79 -7.32
N ALA A 283 8.60 17.66 -6.34
CA ALA A 283 7.36 18.45 -6.29
C ALA A 283 6.08 17.59 -6.35
N GLY A 284 6.14 16.37 -5.83
CA GLY A 284 5.11 15.36 -6.02
C GLY A 284 4.90 14.45 -4.80
N TYR A 285 5.54 14.71 -3.65
CA TYR A 285 5.34 13.87 -2.47
C TYR A 285 3.92 13.99 -1.89
N PHE A 286 3.22 15.09 -2.18
CA PHE A 286 1.80 15.27 -1.86
C PHE A 286 0.87 14.28 -2.58
N ASN A 287 1.35 13.62 -3.64
CA ASN A 287 0.55 12.68 -4.43
C ASN A 287 0.04 11.50 -3.59
N TYR A 288 0.75 11.08 -2.54
CA TYR A 288 0.25 10.04 -1.63
C TYR A 288 -1.03 10.44 -0.90
N ILE A 289 -1.12 11.66 -0.33
CA ILE A 289 -2.36 12.09 0.35
C ILE A 289 -3.46 12.46 -0.65
N TRP A 290 -3.09 12.89 -1.85
CA TRP A 290 -4.04 13.08 -2.94
C TRP A 290 -4.70 11.75 -3.31
N ALA A 291 -3.90 10.70 -3.53
CA ALA A 291 -4.38 9.36 -3.77
C ALA A 291 -5.17 8.79 -2.59
N ASP A 292 -4.77 9.09 -1.35
CA ASP A 292 -5.52 8.66 -0.16
C ASP A 292 -6.97 9.16 -0.16
N VAL A 293 -7.26 10.33 -0.75
CA VAL A 293 -8.64 10.82 -0.91
C VAL A 293 -9.43 9.87 -1.83
N LEU A 294 -8.87 9.56 -3.00
CA LEU A 294 -9.47 8.64 -3.96
C LEU A 294 -9.66 7.25 -3.32
N THR A 295 -8.63 6.76 -2.64
CA THR A 295 -8.60 5.45 -2.00
C THR A 295 -9.65 5.34 -0.89
N ALA A 296 -9.71 6.32 0.01
CA ALA A 296 -10.67 6.28 1.12
C ALA A 296 -12.11 6.32 0.59
N ASP A 297 -12.38 7.13 -0.42
CA ASP A 297 -13.70 7.24 -1.02
C ASP A 297 -14.10 5.99 -1.83
N ALA A 298 -13.15 5.39 -2.53
CA ALA A 298 -13.34 4.10 -3.21
C ALA A 298 -13.58 2.96 -2.20
N ALA A 299 -12.82 2.92 -1.11
CA ALA A 299 -12.98 1.94 -0.05
C ALA A 299 -14.35 2.06 0.62
N GLU A 300 -14.81 3.28 0.89
CA GLU A 300 -16.13 3.53 1.48
C GLU A 300 -17.26 3.07 0.53
N ALA A 301 -17.08 3.19 -0.79
CA ALA A 301 -18.04 2.64 -1.75
C ALA A 301 -18.16 1.11 -1.63
N PHE A 302 -17.05 0.40 -1.40
CA PHE A 302 -17.05 -1.04 -1.13
C PHE A 302 -17.64 -1.36 0.24
N GLU A 303 -17.29 -0.63 1.29
CA GLU A 303 -17.85 -0.82 2.64
C GLU A 303 -19.39 -0.69 2.67
N GLN A 304 -19.94 0.21 1.85
CA GLN A 304 -21.38 0.45 1.74
C GLN A 304 -22.10 -0.45 0.72
N ALA A 305 -21.34 -1.22 -0.08
CA ALA A 305 -21.93 -2.09 -1.09
C ALA A 305 -22.67 -3.28 -0.45
N PRO A 306 -23.70 -3.85 -1.10
CA PRO A 306 -24.49 -4.95 -0.54
C PRO A 306 -23.67 -6.18 -0.11
N ASN A 307 -22.55 -6.45 -0.79
CA ASN A 307 -21.63 -7.55 -0.48
C ASN A 307 -20.24 -7.04 -0.05
N GLY A 308 -20.16 -5.82 0.47
CA GLY A 308 -18.91 -5.24 0.95
C GLY A 308 -17.82 -5.18 -0.13
N PHE A 309 -16.59 -5.46 0.30
CA PHE A 309 -15.40 -5.55 -0.55
C PHE A 309 -15.44 -6.64 -1.64
N TYR A 310 -16.45 -7.51 -1.65
CA TYR A 310 -16.61 -8.57 -2.65
C TYR A 310 -17.85 -8.37 -3.54
N ASP A 311 -18.42 -7.16 -3.56
CA ASP A 311 -19.51 -6.80 -4.45
C ASP A 311 -19.09 -6.88 -5.93
N LYS A 312 -19.65 -7.86 -6.66
CA LYS A 312 -19.26 -8.14 -8.05
C LYS A 312 -19.54 -6.97 -9.00
N PRO A 313 -20.71 -6.28 -8.95
CA PRO A 313 -20.93 -5.09 -9.76
C PRO A 313 -19.90 -3.99 -9.53
N LEU A 314 -19.56 -3.68 -8.27
CA LEU A 314 -18.58 -2.65 -7.97
C LEU A 314 -17.14 -3.07 -8.34
N ALA A 315 -16.77 -4.33 -8.10
CA ALA A 315 -15.49 -4.89 -8.53
C ALA A 315 -15.34 -4.86 -10.07
N LYS A 316 -16.43 -5.12 -10.80
CA LYS A 316 -16.44 -4.99 -12.26
C LYS A 316 -16.21 -3.55 -12.71
N ARG A 317 -16.81 -2.55 -12.05
CA ARG A 317 -16.54 -1.13 -12.34
C ARG A 317 -15.10 -0.76 -12.04
N LEU A 318 -14.54 -1.23 -10.92
CA LEU A 318 -13.12 -1.02 -10.60
C LEU A 318 -12.22 -1.60 -11.70
N LEU A 319 -12.54 -2.79 -12.21
CA LEU A 319 -11.82 -3.38 -13.33
C LEU A 319 -11.96 -2.56 -14.63
N ASP A 320 -13.19 -2.29 -15.03
CA ASP A 320 -13.51 -1.69 -16.32
C ASP A 320 -13.06 -0.22 -16.40
N ASP A 321 -13.22 0.55 -15.32
CA ASP A 321 -13.07 2.00 -15.32
C ASP A 321 -11.72 2.47 -14.72
N VAL A 322 -11.01 1.62 -13.96
CA VAL A 322 -9.74 1.99 -13.31
C VAL A 322 -8.61 1.06 -13.73
N LEU A 323 -8.71 -0.24 -13.44
CA LEU A 323 -7.55 -1.15 -13.60
C LEU A 323 -7.23 -1.46 -15.07
N SER A 324 -8.23 -1.49 -15.95
CA SER A 324 -8.03 -1.88 -17.35
C SER A 324 -7.64 -0.73 -18.27
N VAL A 325 -7.92 0.51 -17.87
CA VAL A 325 -7.82 1.68 -18.75
C VAL A 325 -6.42 2.28 -18.82
N GLY A 326 -5.58 2.07 -17.80
CA GLY A 326 -4.31 2.78 -17.70
C GLY A 326 -4.53 4.30 -17.87
N ASN A 327 -3.72 4.93 -18.72
CA ASN A 327 -3.83 6.37 -19.03
C ASN A 327 -4.53 6.63 -20.37
N THR A 328 -5.43 5.73 -20.78
CA THR A 328 -6.19 5.90 -22.03
C THR A 328 -7.38 6.84 -21.87
N ILE A 329 -7.78 7.12 -20.63
CA ILE A 329 -8.79 8.11 -20.24
C ILE A 329 -8.21 9.01 -19.14
N ASP A 330 -8.78 10.20 -18.98
CA ASP A 330 -8.39 11.11 -17.89
C ASP A 330 -8.65 10.48 -16.53
N ALA A 331 -7.74 10.66 -15.57
CA ALA A 331 -7.82 10.04 -14.24
C ALA A 331 -9.06 10.48 -13.44
N ALA A 332 -9.49 11.73 -13.56
CA ALA A 332 -10.69 12.20 -12.90
C ALA A 332 -11.95 11.61 -13.56
N GLU A 333 -11.94 11.44 -14.89
CA GLU A 333 -13.00 10.76 -15.62
C GLU A 333 -13.07 9.25 -15.29
N ALA A 334 -11.92 8.58 -15.16
CA ALA A 334 -11.82 7.19 -14.71
C ALA A 334 -12.44 7.02 -13.33
N PHE A 335 -12.03 7.85 -12.36
CA PHE A 335 -12.58 7.82 -11.02
C PHE A 335 -14.08 8.11 -11.01
N ARG A 336 -14.55 9.12 -11.76
CA ARG A 336 -15.97 9.45 -11.83
C ARG A 336 -16.79 8.33 -12.45
N SER A 337 -16.27 7.65 -13.46
CA SER A 337 -16.90 6.48 -14.08
C SER A 337 -17.04 5.33 -13.07
N PHE A 338 -16.00 5.07 -12.28
CA PHE A 338 -16.03 4.07 -11.20
C PHE A 338 -16.95 4.47 -10.02
N ARG A 339 -16.85 5.71 -9.54
CA ARG A 339 -17.49 6.16 -8.30
C ARG A 339 -18.90 6.67 -8.51
N GLY A 340 -19.22 7.13 -9.71
CA GLY A 340 -20.47 7.82 -10.08
C GLY A 340 -20.50 9.31 -9.73
N ARG A 341 -19.43 9.84 -9.11
CA ARG A 341 -19.25 11.24 -8.72
C ARG A 341 -17.76 11.56 -8.57
N ASP A 342 -17.44 12.85 -8.41
CA ASP A 342 -16.09 13.29 -8.06
C ASP A 342 -15.69 12.82 -6.64
N PRO A 343 -14.39 12.72 -6.34
CA PRO A 343 -13.91 12.29 -5.02
C PRO A 343 -14.23 13.29 -3.92
N GLU A 344 -14.57 12.78 -2.74
CA GLU A 344 -14.92 13.59 -1.56
C GLU A 344 -13.94 13.36 -0.40
N ILE A 345 -13.38 14.45 0.12
CA ILE A 345 -12.40 14.41 1.23
C ILE A 345 -12.99 13.85 2.55
N GLY A 346 -14.31 13.84 2.70
CA GLY A 346 -14.98 13.35 3.91
C GLY A 346 -14.61 11.89 4.25
N ALA A 347 -14.46 11.04 3.23
CA ALA A 347 -14.07 9.65 3.42
C ALA A 347 -12.65 9.54 4.00
N LEU A 348 -11.70 10.36 3.52
CA LEU A 348 -10.34 10.39 4.07
C LEU A 348 -10.34 10.84 5.53
N MET A 349 -11.13 11.88 5.86
CA MET A 349 -11.24 12.37 7.23
C MET A 349 -11.75 11.28 8.18
N ARG A 350 -12.76 10.49 7.78
CA ARG A 350 -13.24 9.33 8.54
C ARG A 350 -12.20 8.21 8.61
N SER A 351 -11.57 7.88 7.49
CA SER A 351 -10.55 6.83 7.37
C SER A 351 -9.35 7.09 8.29
N ARG A 352 -8.96 8.36 8.46
CA ARG A 352 -7.88 8.77 9.39
C ARG A 352 -8.37 9.09 10.82
N GLY A 353 -9.67 9.01 11.08
CA GLY A 353 -10.25 9.28 12.40
C GLY A 353 -10.30 10.76 12.79
N PHE A 354 -10.34 11.66 11.81
CA PHE A 354 -10.46 13.12 11.99
C PHE A 354 -11.90 13.64 11.84
N ALA A 355 -12.84 12.79 11.42
CA ALA A 355 -14.27 13.07 11.42
C ALA A 355 -15.03 11.87 11.98
N GLU A 356 -16.23 12.12 12.52
CA GLU A 356 -17.15 11.06 12.92
C GLU A 356 -17.64 10.29 11.69
N ALA A 357 -17.97 9.01 11.89
CA ALA A 357 -18.59 8.19 10.84
C ALA A 357 -19.89 8.87 10.37
N ALA A 358 -20.18 8.83 9.07
CA ALA A 358 -21.45 9.34 8.56
C ALA A 358 -22.58 8.51 9.22
N GLU A 359 -23.53 9.19 9.86
CA GLU A 359 -24.73 8.58 10.46
C GLU A 359 -25.63 7.91 9.42
#